data_AF-A0A938D1Q8-F1
#
_entry.id   AF-A0A938D1Q8-F1
#
_cell.length_a   1.000
_cell.length_b   1.000
_cell.length_c   1.000
_cell.angle_alpha   90.00
_cell.angle_beta   90.00
_cell.angle_gamma   90.00
#
_symmetry.space_group_name_H-M   'P 1'
#
loop_
_entity.id
_entity.type
_entity.pdbx_description
1 polymer ?
#
loop_
_entity_poly.entity_id
_entity_poly.type
_entity_poly.pdbx_seq_one_letter_code
_entity_poly.pdbx_strand_id
1 'polypeptide(L)' 'MSAVSVVAIDSRPRPLAAANWKMNGLREDGRALALGLAERAARRTPACEVVVCPPATLLAQS' A
#
# COMPACT_ATOMS: atom_id res chain seq x y z
N MET A 1 -25.18 23.75 -15.56
CA MET A 1 -24.56 24.27 -14.32
C MET A 1 -23.92 23.08 -13.60
N SER A 2 -22.59 22.91 -13.67
CA SER A 2 -21.90 21.92 -12.84
C SER A 2 -21.67 22.50 -11.46
N ALA A 3 -22.08 21.78 -10.43
CA ALA A 3 -21.79 22.14 -9.05
C ALA A 3 -20.28 22.03 -8.78
N VAL A 4 -19.68 23.09 -8.24
CA VAL A 4 -18.33 23.05 -7.70
C VAL A 4 -18.44 22.47 -6.29
N SER A 5 -17.91 21.27 -6.07
CA SER A 5 -17.87 20.67 -4.73
C SER A 5 -16.79 21.37 -3.89
N VAL A 6 -17.19 21.93 -2.74
CA VAL A 6 -16.25 22.37 -1.70
C VAL A 6 -15.61 21.11 -1.11
N VAL A 7 -14.30 20.93 -1.30
CA VAL A 7 -13.55 19.83 -0.69
C VAL A 7 -13.20 20.23 0.73
N ALA A 8 -13.79 19.55 1.72
CA ALA A 8 -13.41 19.72 3.12
C ALA A 8 -11.96 19.22 3.32
N ILE A 9 -11.11 20.05 3.90
CA ILE A 9 -9.74 19.68 4.26
C ILE A 9 -9.78 18.98 5.63
N ASP A 10 -9.44 17.70 5.70
CA ASP A 10 -9.26 17.00 6.99
C ASP A 10 -7.91 17.41 7.59
N SER A 11 -7.92 17.95 8.81
CA SER A 11 -6.71 18.35 9.54
C SER A 11 -5.97 17.16 10.17
N ARG A 12 -6.59 15.97 10.18
CA ARG A 12 -5.95 14.77 10.69
C ARG A 12 -5.03 14.16 9.63
N PRO A 13 -3.85 13.68 10.03
CA PRO A 13 -2.97 12.97 9.10
C PRO A 13 -3.70 11.75 8.55
N ARG A 14 -3.48 11.46 7.26
CA ARG A 14 -3.94 10.21 6.66
C ARG A 14 -3.37 9.04 7.48
N PRO A 15 -4.19 8.08 7.93
CA PRO A 15 -3.69 6.94 8.68
C PRO A 15 -2.67 6.15 7.84
N LEU A 16 -1.71 5.50 8.51
CA LEU A 16 -0.70 4.65 7.87
C LEU A 16 -0.83 3.22 8.39
N ALA A 17 -1.00 2.27 7.47
CA ALA A 17 -0.87 0.84 7.74
C ALA A 17 0.51 0.38 7.26
N ALA A 18 1.41 0.03 8.18
CA ALA A 18 2.75 -0.44 7.88
C ALA A 18 2.89 -1.94 8.17
N ALA A 19 3.26 -2.73 7.16
CA ALA A 19 3.51 -4.15 7.27
C ALA A 19 5.02 -4.45 7.24
N ASN A 20 5.64 -4.61 8.40
CA ASN A 20 7.03 -5.09 8.49
C ASN A 20 7.08 -6.62 8.43
N TRP A 21 7.52 -7.17 7.30
CA TRP A 21 7.61 -8.63 7.11
C TRP A 21 8.78 -9.23 7.90
N LYS A 22 9.64 -8.41 8.52
CA LYS A 22 10.83 -8.83 9.26
C LYS A 22 11.73 -9.65 8.34
N MET A 23 12.23 -10.79 8.81
CA MET A 23 13.04 -11.74 8.05
C MET A 23 12.19 -12.89 7.49
N ASN A 24 10.99 -12.59 7.00
CA ASN A 24 10.09 -13.60 6.43
C ASN A 24 9.82 -13.35 4.95
N GLY A 25 9.69 -14.45 4.21
CA GLY A 25 9.34 -14.47 2.80
C GLY A 25 10.47 -15.01 1.93
N LEU A 26 10.12 -15.94 1.05
CA LEU A 26 10.96 -16.31 -0.09
C LEU A 26 10.59 -15.43 -1.29
N ARG A 27 11.40 -15.54 -2.36
CA ARG A 27 11.26 -14.71 -3.56
C ARG A 27 9.86 -14.74 -4.16
N GLU A 28 9.37 -15.93 -4.46
CA GLU A 28 8.07 -16.14 -5.10
C GLU A 28 6.92 -15.71 -4.19
N ASP A 29 6.98 -16.05 -2.90
CA ASP A 29 5.95 -15.67 -1.92
C ASP A 29 5.87 -14.15 -1.78
N GLY A 30 7.02 -13.48 -1.67
CA GLY A 30 7.09 -12.03 -1.57
C GLY A 30 6.52 -11.34 -2.81
N ARG A 31 6.82 -11.87 -4.00
CA ARG A 31 6.27 -11.37 -5.27
C ARG A 31 4.76 -11.56 -5.34
N ALA A 32 4.27 -12.74 -5.00
CA ALA A 32 2.84 -13.04 -4.99
C ALA A 32 2.07 -12.14 -4.01
N LEU A 33 2.60 -11.91 -2.80
CA LEU A 33 2.01 -11.00 -1.81
C LEU A 33 1.97 -9.55 -2.30
N ALA A 34 3.07 -9.05 -2.90
CA ALA A 34 3.14 -7.69 -3.42
C ALA A 34 2.14 -7.48 -4.57
N LEU A 35 2.05 -8.43 -5.51
CA LEU A 35 1.08 -8.38 -6.61
C LEU A 35 -0.36 -8.40 -6.09
N GLY A 36 -0.68 -9.29 -5.16
CA GLY A 36 -2.01 -9.36 -4.56
C GLY A 36 -2.42 -8.07 -3.85
N LEU A 37 -1.47 -7.36 -3.24
CA LEU A 37 -1.73 -6.05 -2.64
C LEU A 37 -1.98 -4.97 -3.70
N ALA A 38 -1.15 -4.92 -4.74
CA ALA A 38 -1.29 -3.97 -5.85
C ALA A 38 -2.64 -4.13 -6.57
N GLU A 39 -3.05 -5.37 -6.86
CA GLU A 39 -4.34 -5.65 -7.47
C GLU A 39 -5.53 -5.22 -6.60
N ARG A 40 -5.45 -5.43 -5.28
CA ARG A 40 -6.50 -4.98 -4.35
C ARG A 40 -6.59 -3.46 -4.30
N ALA A 41 -5.45 -2.77 -4.29
CA ALA A 41 -5.39 -1.32 -4.32
C ALA A 41 -5.93 -0.74 -5.65
N ALA A 42 -5.71 -1.43 -6.78
CA ALA A 42 -6.27 -1.04 -8.07
C ALA A 42 -7.80 -1.19 -8.13
N ARG A 43 -8.37 -2.19 -7.44
CA ARG A 43 -9.83 -2.40 -7.36
C ARG A 43 -10.50 -1.45 -6.37
N ARG A 44 -9.80 -1.03 -5.31
CA ARG A 44 -10.35 -0.13 -4.28
C ARG A 44 -9.22 0.68 -3.65
N THR A 45 -9.31 2.00 -3.78
CA THR A 45 -8.40 2.93 -3.11
C THR A 45 -8.51 2.75 -1.58
N PRO A 46 -7.40 2.44 -0.89
CA PRO A 46 -7.39 2.34 0.56
C PRO A 46 -7.70 3.69 1.23
N ALA A 47 -8.38 3.63 2.37
CA ALA A 47 -8.66 4.82 3.18
C ALA A 47 -7.42 5.35 3.94
N CYS A 48 -6.31 4.62 3.88
CA CYS A 48 -5.05 4.90 4.52
C CYS A 48 -3.88 4.83 3.52
N GLU A 49 -2.74 5.35 3.90
CA GLU A 49 -1.46 5.00 3.29
C GLU A 49 -1.12 3.55 3.65
N VAL A 50 -0.56 2.80 2.70
CA VAL A 50 -0.14 1.41 2.90
C VAL A 50 1.32 1.29 2.52
N VAL A 51 2.14 0.79 3.47
CA VAL A 51 3.56 0.54 3.27
C VAL A 51 3.89 -0.90 3.63
N VAL A 52 4.73 -1.52 2.82
CA VAL A 52 5.26 -2.87 3.05
C VAL A 52 6.78 -2.79 3.19
N CYS A 53 7.32 -3.41 4.23
CA CYS A 53 8.75 -3.47 4.49
C CYS A 53 9.21 -4.93 4.45
N PRO A 54 9.56 -5.48 3.27
CA PRO A 54 10.10 -6.83 3.13
C PRO A 54 11.56 -6.91 3.62
N PRO A 55 12.10 -8.11 3.88
CA PRO A 55 13.54 -8.29 4.01
C PRO A 55 14.28 -7.71 2.79
N ALA A 56 15.46 -7.12 3.02
CA ALA A 56 16.20 -6.40 1.96
C ALA A 56 16.53 -7.27 0.73
N THR A 57 16.69 -8.59 0.92
CA THR A 57 16.89 -9.58 -0.16
C THR A 57 15.76 -9.63 -1.18
N LEU A 58 14.56 -9.18 -0.81
CA LEU A 58 13.37 -9.15 -1.67
C LEU A 58 13.12 -7.79 -2.34
N LEU A 59 13.92 -6.76 -2.04
CA LEU A 59 13.82 -5.43 -2.67
C LEU A 59 14.62 -5.33 -3.97
N ALA A 60 15.72 -6.06 -4.08
CA ALA A 60 16.65 -6.00 -5.22
C ALA A 60 16.20 -6.86 -6.42
N GLN A 61 14.90 -6.91 -6.70
CA GLN A 61 14.36 -7.81 -7.73
C GLN A 61 14.20 -7.09 -9.07
N SER A 62 15.04 -7.51 -10.03
CA SER A 62 14.91 -7.29 -11.47
C SER A 62 13.94 -8.26 -12.12
#